data_AF-A0A8H3D318-F1
#
_entry.id   AF-A0A8H3D318-F1
#
_cell.length_a   1.000
_cell.length_b   1.000
_cell.length_c   1.000
_cell.angle_alpha   90.00
_cell.angle_beta   90.00
_cell.angle_gamma   90.00
#
_symmetry.space_group_name_H-M   'P 1'
#
loop_
_entity.id
_entity.type
_entity.pdbx_description
1 polymer ?
#
loop_
_entity_poly.entity_id
_entity_poly.type
_entity_poly.pdbx_seq_one_letter_code
_entity_poly.pdbx_strand_id
1 'polypeptide(L)'
;MADSDQTHPLWGPPLDQYSKCYNIVSFQKSADWNTRIESETRNQARMAICKICDLAGENKDEQKTQVTLSMLRPIMDLSLSPRSFAELGYPGLVDGCIKLMETVKISNKHAPFRYEYGYLCFRILTVALGVCLLQRAKLFDAAVARMRAEPETELLVVLSEEVSQLVHNLLSDDEGVERCDWMLGLRAPKRTFGPPQMPFTAGDGPMQLLDLFCSDQKNFSKALNKTYFPGLSVVFCLCWRYVKLCDDRRALNCLVEKCPNQSVMSEIADALVDHHIFDFIVQTAFLLPARSTDVSPEEGGFISV
;
A
#
# COMPACT_ATOMS: atom_id res chain seq x y z
N MET A 1 17.66 19.11 19.28
CA MET A 1 16.37 19.13 20.00
C MET A 1 15.69 17.81 19.73
N ALA A 2 15.63 16.97 20.75
CA ALA A 2 15.05 15.64 20.72
C ALA A 2 13.54 15.78 20.94
N ASP A 3 12.74 15.45 19.95
CA ASP A 3 11.29 15.40 20.10
C ASP A 3 10.72 14.39 19.10
N SER A 4 10.34 13.19 19.57
CA SER A 4 9.20 12.37 19.08
C SER A 4 9.21 10.88 19.48
N ASP A 5 9.54 10.53 20.71
CA ASP A 5 9.24 9.15 21.20
C ASP A 5 7.84 9.03 21.83
N GLN A 6 7.04 10.11 21.80
CA GLN A 6 5.69 10.12 22.35
C GLN A 6 4.61 9.84 21.31
N THR A 7 3.63 9.03 21.72
CA THR A 7 2.40 8.76 20.98
C THR A 7 1.63 10.05 20.74
N HIS A 8 1.32 10.34 19.48
CA HIS A 8 0.50 11.49 19.13
C HIS A 8 -0.98 11.17 19.39
N PRO A 9 -1.76 12.05 20.04
CA PRO A 9 -3.15 11.75 20.43
C PRO A 9 -4.05 11.45 19.22
N LEU A 10 -3.74 12.02 18.06
CA LEU A 10 -4.50 11.81 16.84
C LEU A 10 -3.88 10.75 15.91
N TRP A 11 -2.55 10.73 15.81
CA TRP A 11 -1.86 9.93 14.79
C TRP A 11 -1.32 8.61 15.34
N GLY A 12 -1.40 8.42 16.65
CA GLY A 12 -0.96 7.21 17.31
C GLY A 12 0.55 7.16 17.54
N PRO A 13 1.08 5.95 17.77
CA PRO A 13 2.49 5.75 18.10
C PRO A 13 3.42 6.12 16.93
N PRO A 14 4.66 6.56 17.22
CA PRO A 14 5.68 6.81 16.22
C PRO A 14 6.24 5.52 15.59
N LEU A 15 6.95 5.65 14.47
CA LEU A 15 7.52 4.54 13.67
C LEU A 15 8.24 3.47 14.48
N ASP A 16 9.15 3.85 15.38
CA ASP A 16 9.93 2.87 16.15
C ASP A 16 9.08 2.05 17.14
N GLN A 17 7.87 2.49 17.43
CA GLN A 17 6.89 1.77 18.24
C GLN A 17 5.96 0.96 17.37
N TYR A 18 5.31 1.59 16.38
CA TYR A 18 4.31 0.88 15.58
C TYR A 18 4.93 -0.23 14.74
N SER A 19 6.18 -0.09 14.28
CA SER A 19 6.80 -1.09 13.39
C SER A 19 6.85 -2.49 14.00
N LYS A 20 6.89 -2.57 15.34
CA LYS A 20 6.87 -3.84 16.09
C LYS A 20 5.54 -4.59 15.94
N CYS A 21 4.43 -3.88 15.71
CA CYS A 21 3.10 -4.45 15.57
C CYS A 21 2.79 -4.95 14.15
N TYR A 22 3.66 -4.65 13.17
CA TYR A 22 3.44 -4.93 11.75
C TYR A 22 4.56 -5.81 11.15
N ASN A 23 5.20 -6.62 11.98
CA ASN A 23 6.10 -7.68 11.50
C ASN A 23 5.30 -8.91 11.04
N ILE A 24 5.92 -9.77 10.23
CA ILE A 24 5.26 -10.96 9.65
C ILE A 24 4.70 -11.91 10.73
N VAL A 25 5.38 -12.04 11.87
CA VAL A 25 4.97 -12.89 13.01
C VAL A 25 3.67 -12.40 13.66
N SER A 26 3.35 -11.10 13.53
CA SER A 26 2.11 -10.53 14.08
C SER A 26 0.88 -10.94 13.27
N PHE A 27 1.04 -11.35 12.01
CA PHE A 27 -0.07 -11.73 11.13
C PHE A 27 -0.43 -13.22 11.20
N GLN A 28 0.54 -14.09 11.56
CA GLN A 28 0.33 -15.54 11.68
C GLN A 28 -0.65 -15.92 12.81
N LYS A 29 -1.07 -14.96 13.64
CA LYS A 29 -1.91 -15.19 14.82
C LYS A 29 -3.42 -15.16 14.57
N SER A 30 -3.89 -15.04 13.33
CA SER A 30 -5.33 -14.81 13.09
C SER A 30 -6.02 -15.96 12.36
N ALA A 31 -6.45 -16.98 13.11
CA ALA A 31 -7.48 -17.93 12.67
C ALA A 31 -8.26 -18.50 13.86
N ASP A 32 -8.85 -17.63 14.68
CA ASP A 32 -9.95 -18.03 15.58
C ASP A 32 -10.97 -16.88 15.74
N TRP A 33 -11.57 -16.48 14.61
CA TRP A 33 -12.64 -15.48 14.61
C TRP A 33 -13.97 -16.13 14.95
N ASN A 34 -14.55 -15.77 16.09
CA ASN A 34 -15.96 -16.04 16.33
C ASN A 34 -16.81 -15.23 15.32
N THR A 35 -17.75 -15.89 14.64
CA THR A 35 -18.63 -15.33 13.60
C THR A 35 -19.29 -14.00 13.99
N ARG A 36 -19.60 -13.82 15.28
CA ARG A 36 -20.21 -12.58 15.79
C ARG A 36 -19.23 -11.40 15.77
N ILE A 37 -17.99 -11.63 16.19
CA ILE A 37 -16.93 -10.61 16.20
C ILE A 37 -16.58 -10.23 14.76
N GLU A 38 -16.50 -11.21 13.86
CA GLU A 38 -16.28 -10.98 12.42
C GLU A 38 -17.36 -10.04 11.83
N SER A 39 -18.64 -10.27 12.13
CA SER A 39 -19.74 -9.44 11.63
C SER A 39 -19.69 -8.00 12.15
N GLU A 40 -19.37 -7.81 13.43
CA GLU A 40 -19.27 -6.48 14.03
C GLU A 40 -18.07 -5.69 13.48
N THR A 41 -16.88 -6.31 13.44
CA THR A 41 -15.68 -5.71 12.82
C THR A 41 -15.95 -5.32 11.38
N ARG A 42 -16.63 -6.19 10.62
CA ARG A 42 -17.00 -5.91 9.22
C ARG A 42 -17.93 -4.72 9.07
N ASN A 43 -18.96 -4.61 9.92
CA ASN A 43 -19.85 -3.45 9.90
C ASN A 43 -19.11 -2.15 10.26
N GLN A 44 -18.24 -2.18 11.28
CA GLN A 44 -17.40 -1.03 11.64
C GLN A 44 -16.48 -0.62 10.49
N ALA A 45 -15.84 -1.59 9.83
CA ALA A 45 -14.98 -1.35 8.69
C ALA A 45 -15.75 -0.75 7.51
N ARG A 46 -16.94 -1.25 7.17
CA ARG A 46 -17.79 -0.69 6.10
C ARG A 46 -18.14 0.77 6.35
N MET A 47 -18.55 1.10 7.58
CA MET A 47 -18.85 2.50 7.94
C MET A 47 -17.60 3.38 7.80
N ALA A 48 -16.45 2.88 8.21
CA ALA A 48 -15.18 3.60 8.06
C ALA A 48 -14.78 3.77 6.59
N ILE A 49 -14.93 2.74 5.75
CA ILE A 49 -14.68 2.80 4.31
C ILE A 49 -15.58 3.83 3.64
N CYS A 50 -16.89 3.81 3.88
CA CYS A 50 -17.81 4.79 3.31
C CYS A 50 -17.35 6.22 3.64
N LYS A 51 -17.03 6.47 4.91
CA LYS A 51 -16.56 7.77 5.36
C LYS A 51 -15.23 8.19 4.71
N ILE A 52 -14.30 7.27 4.46
CA ILE A 52 -13.05 7.57 3.75
C ILE A 52 -13.33 7.85 2.27
N CYS A 53 -14.19 7.06 1.63
CA CYS A 53 -14.62 7.28 0.25
C CYS A 53 -15.33 8.62 0.07
N ASP A 54 -16.10 9.09 1.05
CA ASP A 54 -16.77 10.38 1.00
C ASP A 54 -15.78 11.56 0.98
N LEU A 55 -14.57 11.38 1.56
CA LEU A 55 -13.48 12.37 1.45
C LEU A 55 -12.96 12.50 0.01
N ALA A 56 -13.18 11.49 -0.83
CA ALA A 56 -12.82 11.55 -2.24
C ALA A 56 -13.72 12.56 -3.01
N GLY A 57 -14.94 12.82 -2.53
CA GLY A 57 -15.90 13.76 -3.14
C GLY A 57 -15.58 15.24 -2.88
N GLU A 58 -15.85 16.10 -3.86
CA GLU A 58 -15.55 17.54 -3.86
C GLU A 58 -16.42 18.40 -2.91
N ASN A 59 -17.10 17.81 -1.93
CA ASN A 59 -17.95 18.57 -1.01
C ASN A 59 -17.09 19.26 0.07
N LYS A 60 -16.69 20.49 -0.24
CA LYS A 60 -15.84 21.37 0.59
C LYS A 60 -16.52 21.91 1.86
N ASP A 61 -17.82 21.68 2.07
CA ASP A 61 -18.61 22.46 3.04
C ASP A 61 -19.14 21.73 4.29
N GLU A 62 -18.86 20.44 4.52
CA GLU A 62 -19.20 19.82 5.82
C GLU A 62 -18.00 19.22 6.55
N GLN A 63 -17.45 20.10 7.38
CA GLN A 63 -16.75 19.85 8.64
C GLN A 63 -16.99 18.50 9.34
N LYS A 64 -15.88 18.01 9.91
CA LYS A 64 -15.81 17.40 11.26
C LYS A 64 -16.43 16.02 11.46
N THR A 65 -16.06 15.06 10.63
CA THR A 65 -15.87 13.73 11.22
C THR A 65 -14.49 13.23 10.85
N GLN A 66 -13.54 13.53 11.73
CA GLN A 66 -12.17 13.06 11.61
C GLN A 66 -12.18 11.53 11.52
N VAL A 67 -11.58 10.97 10.48
CA VAL A 67 -11.26 9.54 10.46
C VAL A 67 -10.19 9.35 11.53
N THR A 68 -10.45 8.45 12.48
CA THR A 68 -9.54 8.20 13.60
C THR A 68 -8.77 6.91 13.37
N LEU A 69 -7.67 6.74 14.11
CA LEU A 69 -6.90 5.50 14.09
C LEU A 69 -7.74 4.26 14.42
N SER A 70 -8.71 4.39 15.34
CA SER A 70 -9.64 3.31 15.69
C SER A 70 -10.61 2.92 14.56
N MET A 71 -10.83 3.80 13.58
CA MET A 71 -11.62 3.49 12.38
C MET A 71 -10.78 2.78 11.32
N LEU A 72 -9.47 3.05 11.25
CA LEU A 72 -8.58 2.42 10.27
C LEU A 72 -8.26 0.96 10.60
N ARG A 73 -8.13 0.62 11.88
CA ARG A 73 -7.77 -0.75 12.30
C ARG A 73 -8.79 -1.81 11.85
N PRO A 74 -10.11 -1.65 12.06
CA PRO A 74 -11.10 -2.60 11.55
C PRO A 74 -11.06 -2.79 10.03
N ILE A 75 -10.69 -1.74 9.27
CA ILE A 75 -10.52 -1.86 7.80
C ILE A 75 -9.38 -2.82 7.49
N MET A 76 -8.24 -2.68 8.16
CA MET A 76 -7.13 -3.62 7.98
C MET A 76 -7.46 -5.03 8.47
N ASP A 77 -8.28 -5.18 9.50
CA ASP A 77 -8.72 -6.50 9.97
C ASP A 77 -9.52 -7.27 8.91
N LEU A 78 -10.16 -6.58 7.95
CA LEU A 78 -10.81 -7.24 6.81
C LEU A 78 -9.82 -8.07 5.97
N SER A 79 -8.54 -7.72 5.99
CA SER A 79 -7.49 -8.44 5.27
C SER A 79 -7.08 -9.77 5.93
N LEU A 80 -7.63 -10.08 7.11
CA LEU A 80 -7.38 -11.32 7.85
C LEU A 80 -8.38 -12.43 7.53
N SER A 81 -9.43 -12.16 6.74
CA SER A 81 -10.42 -13.17 6.32
C SER A 81 -10.64 -13.11 4.81
N PRO A 82 -10.58 -14.26 4.09
CA PRO A 82 -10.87 -14.30 2.65
C PRO A 82 -12.31 -13.89 2.30
N ARG A 83 -13.23 -13.90 3.27
CA ARG A 83 -14.64 -13.55 3.07
C ARG A 83 -14.87 -12.04 3.08
N SER A 84 -14.12 -11.31 3.90
CA SER A 84 -14.21 -9.85 4.02
C SER A 84 -13.30 -9.13 3.02
N PHE A 85 -12.35 -9.83 2.42
CA PHE A 85 -11.33 -9.26 1.55
C PHE A 85 -11.87 -8.42 0.37
N ALA A 86 -13.04 -8.79 -0.16
CA ALA A 86 -13.70 -8.09 -1.25
C ALA A 86 -14.14 -6.66 -0.88
N GLU A 87 -14.35 -6.40 0.40
CA GLU A 87 -14.82 -5.11 0.91
C GLU A 87 -13.75 -4.02 0.83
N LEU A 88 -12.50 -4.36 0.53
CA LEU A 88 -11.43 -3.39 0.31
C LEU A 88 -11.39 -2.87 -1.14
N GLY A 89 -12.16 -3.46 -2.05
CA GLY A 89 -12.15 -3.17 -3.49
C GLY A 89 -12.92 -1.92 -3.92
N TYR A 90 -12.72 -0.78 -3.24
CA TYR A 90 -13.35 0.49 -3.62
C TYR A 90 -12.33 1.50 -4.16
N PRO A 91 -12.46 1.99 -5.41
CA PRO A 91 -11.57 3.01 -5.95
C PRO A 91 -11.47 4.26 -5.07
N GLY A 92 -12.59 4.76 -4.53
CA GLY A 92 -12.59 5.94 -3.65
C GLY A 92 -11.83 5.77 -2.34
N LEU A 93 -11.61 4.52 -1.90
CA LEU A 93 -10.82 4.23 -0.69
C LEU A 93 -9.34 4.59 -0.91
N VAL A 94 -8.84 4.42 -2.14
CA VAL A 94 -7.47 4.79 -2.51
C VAL A 94 -7.30 6.30 -2.42
N ASP A 95 -8.14 7.08 -3.11
CA ASP A 95 -8.10 8.56 -3.07
C ASP A 95 -8.25 9.11 -1.65
N GLY A 96 -9.23 8.59 -0.89
CA GLY A 96 -9.47 9.00 0.49
C GLY A 96 -8.28 8.73 1.40
N CYS A 97 -7.59 7.58 1.23
CA CYS A 97 -6.38 7.29 1.99
C CYS A 97 -5.22 8.25 1.68
N ILE A 98 -5.04 8.67 0.42
CA ILE A 98 -4.04 9.69 0.05
C ILE A 98 -4.34 11.00 0.78
N LYS A 99 -5.58 11.49 0.70
CA LYS A 99 -6.01 12.72 1.39
C LYS A 99 -5.80 12.63 2.90
N LEU A 100 -6.06 11.47 3.51
CA LEU A 100 -5.78 11.27 4.93
C LEU A 100 -4.29 11.30 5.26
N MET A 101 -3.43 10.72 4.43
CA MET A 101 -1.97 10.80 4.60
C MET A 101 -1.48 12.25 4.54
N GLU A 102 -2.04 13.08 3.66
CA GLU A 102 -1.69 14.49 3.55
C GLU A 102 -1.96 15.29 4.84
N THR A 103 -2.89 14.85 5.68
CA THR A 103 -3.20 15.51 6.96
C THR A 103 -2.11 15.37 8.01
N VAL A 104 -1.20 14.40 7.85
CA VAL A 104 -0.12 14.15 8.81
C VAL A 104 1.05 15.08 8.49
N LYS A 105 1.15 16.20 9.22
CA LYS A 105 2.16 17.24 8.99
C LYS A 105 2.91 17.60 10.27
N ILE A 106 4.24 17.61 10.21
CA ILE A 106 5.11 18.12 11.29
C ILE A 106 5.82 19.37 10.77
N SER A 107 5.66 20.49 11.47
CA SER A 107 6.26 21.77 11.06
C SER A 107 5.98 22.12 9.59
N ASN A 108 4.72 21.93 9.16
CA ASN A 108 4.22 22.11 7.78
C ASN A 108 4.82 21.19 6.70
N LYS A 109 5.57 20.16 7.07
CA LYS A 109 6.05 19.13 6.15
C LYS A 109 5.26 17.85 6.31
N HIS A 110 4.88 17.21 5.21
CA HIS A 110 4.21 15.92 5.23
C HIS A 110 5.11 14.87 5.88
N ALA A 111 4.55 14.10 6.81
CA ALA A 111 5.25 13.04 7.54
C ALA A 111 4.35 11.83 7.83
N PRO A 112 3.61 11.29 6.84
CA PRO A 112 2.63 10.22 7.06
C PRO A 112 3.23 8.94 7.65
N PHE A 113 4.48 8.60 7.34
CA PHE A 113 5.15 7.40 7.83
C PHE A 113 5.81 7.63 9.19
N ARG A 114 5.78 8.83 9.76
CA ARG A 114 6.28 9.03 11.12
C ARG A 114 5.37 8.42 12.18
N TYR A 115 4.08 8.26 11.89
CA TYR A 115 3.06 7.80 12.84
C TYR A 115 2.18 6.70 12.25
N GLU A 116 1.63 5.85 13.12
CA GLU A 116 0.82 4.69 12.73
C GLU A 116 -0.36 5.06 11.82
N TYR A 117 -0.98 6.21 12.04
CA TYR A 117 -2.14 6.66 11.27
C TYR A 117 -1.85 6.77 9.77
N GLY A 118 -0.81 7.52 9.36
CA GLY A 118 -0.50 7.67 7.95
C GLY A 118 0.04 6.37 7.34
N TYR A 119 0.77 5.59 8.13
CA TYR A 119 1.20 4.24 7.75
C TYR A 119 0.03 3.28 7.47
N LEU A 120 -1.01 3.28 8.33
CA LEU A 120 -2.21 2.47 8.11
C LEU A 120 -2.99 2.93 6.88
N CYS A 121 -3.13 4.24 6.65
CA CYS A 121 -3.72 4.77 5.42
C CYS A 121 -2.99 4.24 4.18
N PHE A 122 -1.65 4.23 4.20
CA PHE A 122 -0.84 3.69 3.11
C PHE A 122 -1.07 2.18 2.90
N ARG A 123 -1.15 1.39 3.98
CA ARG A 123 -1.43 -0.05 3.86
C ARG A 123 -2.82 -0.32 3.29
N ILE A 124 -3.84 0.39 3.79
CA ILE A 124 -5.23 0.27 3.31
C ILE A 124 -5.28 0.60 1.82
N LEU A 125 -4.66 1.72 1.40
CA LEU A 125 -4.52 2.11 0.00
C LEU A 125 -3.88 1.00 -0.84
N THR A 126 -2.78 0.42 -0.36
CA THR A 126 -2.03 -0.59 -1.11
C THR A 126 -2.88 -1.85 -1.33
N VAL A 127 -3.56 -2.32 -0.27
CA VAL A 127 -4.46 -3.47 -0.37
C VAL A 127 -5.67 -3.16 -1.26
N ALA A 128 -6.29 -1.99 -1.09
CA ALA A 128 -7.42 -1.56 -1.90
C ALA A 128 -7.08 -1.49 -3.39
N LEU A 129 -5.92 -0.94 -3.75
CA LEU A 129 -5.41 -0.93 -5.12
C LEU A 129 -5.25 -2.35 -5.68
N GLY A 130 -4.63 -3.25 -4.92
CA GLY A 130 -4.44 -4.65 -5.33
C GLY A 130 -5.76 -5.38 -5.58
N VAL A 131 -6.70 -5.26 -4.63
CA VAL A 131 -8.04 -5.86 -4.74
C VAL A 131 -8.78 -5.29 -5.95
N CYS A 132 -8.81 -3.97 -6.12
CA CYS A 132 -9.47 -3.34 -7.25
C CYS A 132 -8.89 -3.78 -8.60
N LEU A 133 -7.56 -3.91 -8.68
CA LEU A 133 -6.89 -4.33 -9.92
C LEU A 133 -7.26 -5.79 -10.27
N LEU A 134 -7.22 -6.70 -9.29
CA LEU A 134 -7.63 -8.09 -9.49
C LEU A 134 -9.11 -8.22 -9.86
N GLN A 135 -9.99 -7.38 -9.30
CA GLN A 135 -11.40 -7.35 -9.66
C GLN A 135 -11.59 -6.90 -11.12
N ARG A 136 -10.87 -5.86 -11.55
CA ARG A 136 -10.87 -5.41 -12.97
C ARG A 136 -10.30 -6.46 -13.91
N ALA A 137 -9.33 -7.25 -13.45
CA ALA A 137 -8.75 -8.37 -14.19
C ALA A 137 -9.66 -9.60 -14.26
N LYS A 138 -10.72 -9.67 -13.43
CA LYS A 138 -11.53 -10.87 -13.17
C LYS A 138 -10.70 -12.03 -12.59
N LEU A 139 -9.66 -11.71 -11.84
CA LEU A 139 -8.78 -12.68 -11.16
C LEU A 139 -9.02 -12.73 -9.64
N PHE A 140 -9.84 -11.82 -9.11
CA PHE A 140 -10.09 -11.73 -7.66
C PHE A 140 -10.67 -13.02 -7.07
N ASP A 141 -11.66 -13.64 -7.73
CA ASP A 141 -12.26 -14.89 -7.22
C ASP A 141 -11.25 -16.05 -7.19
N ALA A 142 -10.34 -16.11 -8.17
CA ALA A 142 -9.26 -17.09 -8.19
C ALA A 142 -8.26 -16.85 -7.05
N ALA A 143 -7.88 -15.59 -6.80
CA ALA A 143 -7.03 -15.23 -5.68
C ALA A 143 -7.67 -15.60 -4.33
N VAL A 144 -8.97 -15.34 -4.14
CA VAL A 144 -9.72 -15.71 -2.93
C VAL A 144 -9.85 -17.23 -2.80
N ALA A 145 -10.01 -17.97 -3.91
CA ALA A 145 -10.02 -19.42 -3.88
C ALA A 145 -8.66 -19.98 -3.43
N ARG A 146 -7.55 -19.40 -3.92
CA ARG A 146 -6.19 -19.74 -3.52
C ARG A 146 -5.93 -19.46 -2.04
N MET A 147 -6.32 -18.27 -1.57
CA MET A 147 -6.30 -17.88 -0.14
C MET A 147 -7.00 -18.90 0.78
N ARG A 148 -8.08 -19.54 0.31
CA ARG A 148 -8.81 -20.57 1.09
C ARG A 148 -8.15 -21.95 0.98
N ALA A 149 -7.48 -22.24 -0.13
CA ALA A 149 -6.79 -23.50 -0.36
C ALA A 149 -5.44 -23.58 0.36
N GLU A 150 -4.83 -22.42 0.66
CA GLU A 150 -3.53 -22.29 1.30
C GLU A 150 -3.65 -21.59 2.67
N PRO A 151 -4.32 -22.19 3.69
CA PRO A 151 -4.59 -21.52 4.97
C PRO A 151 -3.35 -21.20 5.80
N GLU A 152 -2.23 -21.88 5.53
CA GLU A 152 -0.93 -21.60 6.17
C GLU A 152 -0.21 -20.38 5.56
N THR A 153 -0.66 -19.94 4.38
CA THR A 153 -0.10 -18.77 3.69
C THR A 153 -0.89 -17.53 4.07
N GLU A 154 -0.19 -16.52 4.57
CA GLU A 154 -0.72 -15.18 4.83
C GLU A 154 -1.52 -14.64 3.63
N LEU A 155 -2.76 -14.21 3.85
CA LEU A 155 -3.66 -13.73 2.76
C LEU A 155 -3.06 -12.57 1.98
N LEU A 156 -2.37 -11.69 2.69
CA LEU A 156 -1.67 -10.54 2.12
C LEU A 156 -0.47 -10.97 1.27
N VAL A 157 0.19 -12.10 1.56
CA VAL A 157 1.22 -12.70 0.67
C VAL A 157 0.57 -13.16 -0.62
N VAL A 158 -0.52 -13.93 -0.55
CA VAL A 158 -1.26 -14.38 -1.74
C VAL A 158 -1.68 -13.19 -2.60
N LEU A 159 -2.27 -12.15 -1.99
CA LEU A 159 -2.63 -10.92 -2.71
C LEU A 159 -1.40 -10.30 -3.42
N SER A 160 -0.28 -10.19 -2.72
CA SER A 160 0.95 -9.61 -3.26
C SER A 160 1.44 -10.36 -4.49
N GLU A 161 1.46 -11.69 -4.43
CA GLU A 161 1.89 -12.55 -5.54
C GLU A 161 0.97 -12.41 -6.75
N GLU A 162 -0.36 -12.52 -6.55
CA GLU A 162 -1.34 -12.42 -7.63
C GLU A 162 -1.32 -11.06 -8.32
N VAL A 163 -1.25 -9.98 -7.54
CA VAL A 163 -1.14 -8.61 -8.07
C VAL A 163 0.17 -8.42 -8.83
N SER A 164 1.27 -8.94 -8.30
CA SER A 164 2.59 -8.79 -8.92
C SER A 164 2.69 -9.57 -10.23
N GLN A 165 2.15 -10.79 -10.27
CA GLN A 165 2.09 -11.58 -11.50
C GLN A 165 1.21 -10.89 -12.55
N LEU A 166 0.08 -10.31 -12.14
CA LEU A 166 -0.78 -9.54 -13.05
C LEU A 166 -0.05 -8.30 -13.59
N VAL A 167 0.59 -7.51 -12.73
CA VAL A 167 1.34 -6.31 -13.13
C VAL A 167 2.48 -6.71 -14.08
N HIS A 168 3.24 -7.74 -13.76
CA HIS A 168 4.29 -8.28 -14.63
C HIS A 168 3.73 -8.60 -16.03
N ASN A 169 2.65 -9.38 -16.09
CA ASN A 169 2.04 -9.77 -17.37
C ASN A 169 1.50 -8.58 -18.16
N LEU A 170 0.93 -7.57 -17.48
CA LEU A 170 0.47 -6.34 -18.11
C LEU A 170 1.63 -5.49 -18.64
N LEU A 171 2.82 -5.59 -18.07
CA LEU A 171 3.96 -4.77 -18.50
C LEU A 171 4.89 -5.49 -19.50
N SER A 172 4.56 -6.72 -19.90
CA SER A 172 5.38 -7.54 -20.80
C SER A 172 5.38 -7.07 -22.26
N ASP A 173 4.33 -6.39 -22.72
CA ASP A 173 4.18 -5.92 -24.09
C ASP A 173 3.35 -4.63 -24.19
N ASP A 174 3.38 -3.98 -25.35
CA ASP A 174 2.73 -2.67 -25.57
C ASP A 174 1.20 -2.73 -25.40
N GLU A 175 0.55 -3.83 -25.81
CA GLU A 175 -0.90 -3.99 -25.66
C GLU A 175 -1.28 -4.17 -24.19
N GLY A 176 -0.49 -4.95 -23.44
CA GLY A 176 -0.57 -5.10 -22.00
C GLY A 176 -0.43 -3.76 -21.30
N VAL A 177 0.53 -2.93 -21.70
CA VAL A 177 0.78 -1.62 -21.09
C VAL A 177 -0.42 -0.70 -21.26
N GLU A 178 -1.02 -0.66 -22.45
CA GLU A 178 -2.25 0.11 -22.68
C GLU A 178 -3.44 -0.47 -21.91
N ARG A 179 -3.52 -1.79 -21.79
CA ARG A 179 -4.51 -2.46 -20.95
C ARG A 179 -4.31 -2.11 -19.48
N CYS A 180 -3.08 -1.99 -19.01
CA CYS A 180 -2.72 -1.53 -17.67
C CYS A 180 -3.24 -0.12 -17.44
N ASP A 181 -2.94 0.82 -18.34
CA ASP A 181 -3.40 2.22 -18.26
C ASP A 181 -4.93 2.31 -18.18
N TRP A 182 -5.63 1.50 -18.98
CA TRP A 182 -7.09 1.38 -18.91
C TRP A 182 -7.56 0.81 -17.58
N MET A 183 -6.94 -0.27 -17.08
CA MET A 183 -7.29 -0.90 -15.80
C MET A 183 -7.04 0.02 -14.60
N LEU A 184 -6.04 0.90 -14.68
CA LEU A 184 -5.77 1.93 -13.66
C LEU A 184 -6.72 3.14 -13.78
N GLY A 185 -7.46 3.25 -14.89
CA GLY A 185 -8.32 4.39 -15.18
C GLY A 185 -7.54 5.65 -15.60
N LEU A 186 -6.30 5.49 -16.07
CA LEU A 186 -5.44 6.58 -16.52
C LEU A 186 -5.69 6.99 -17.98
N ARG A 187 -6.29 6.09 -18.78
CA ARG A 187 -6.54 6.31 -20.20
C ARG A 187 -7.94 5.91 -20.61
N ALA A 188 -8.46 6.60 -21.62
CA ALA A 188 -9.73 6.28 -22.25
C ALA A 188 -9.71 4.84 -22.81
N PRO A 189 -10.84 4.12 -22.77
CA PRO A 189 -10.89 2.72 -23.18
C PRO A 189 -10.66 2.55 -24.68
N LYS A 190 -9.90 1.51 -25.04
CA LYS A 190 -10.01 0.91 -26.38
C LYS A 190 -11.26 0.02 -26.41
N ARG A 191 -11.91 -0.08 -27.57
CA ARG A 191 -13.12 -0.92 -27.75
C ARG A 191 -12.90 -2.38 -27.35
N THR A 192 -11.67 -2.88 -27.43
CA THR A 192 -11.27 -4.25 -27.12
C THR A 192 -11.16 -4.55 -25.63
N PHE A 193 -10.97 -3.54 -24.77
CA PHE A 193 -10.69 -3.74 -23.34
C PHE A 193 -11.96 -3.77 -22.48
N GLY A 194 -12.98 -3.00 -22.87
CA GLY A 194 -14.28 -2.96 -22.19
C GLY A 194 -14.75 -1.54 -21.85
N PRO A 195 -15.69 -1.40 -20.90
CA PRO A 195 -16.22 -0.09 -20.51
C PRO A 195 -15.14 0.78 -19.83
N PRO A 196 -15.36 2.12 -19.74
CA PRO A 196 -14.50 3.00 -18.95
C PRO A 196 -14.37 2.52 -17.51
N GLN A 197 -13.15 2.57 -16.98
CA GLN A 197 -12.89 2.32 -15.56
C GLN A 197 -12.89 3.63 -14.79
N MET A 198 -13.45 3.62 -13.58
CA MET A 198 -13.31 4.74 -12.65
C MET A 198 -11.82 4.87 -12.25
N PRO A 199 -11.19 6.04 -12.31
CA PRO A 199 -9.83 6.20 -11.78
C PRO A 199 -9.76 5.80 -10.30
N PHE A 200 -8.63 5.25 -9.87
CA PHE A 200 -8.41 4.98 -8.43
C PHE A 200 -8.17 6.24 -7.61
N THR A 201 -7.84 7.35 -8.25
CA THR A 201 -7.52 8.62 -7.62
C THR A 201 -8.11 9.75 -8.43
N ALA A 202 -8.45 10.86 -7.78
CA ALA A 202 -8.90 12.06 -8.47
C ALA A 202 -7.69 12.81 -9.05
N GLY A 203 -7.80 13.30 -10.29
CA GLY A 203 -6.84 14.24 -10.90
C GLY A 203 -5.36 13.84 -10.78
N ASP A 204 -4.65 14.54 -9.90
CA ASP A 204 -3.22 14.44 -9.60
C ASP A 204 -2.88 13.54 -8.40
N GLY A 205 -3.83 12.75 -7.88
CA GLY A 205 -3.61 11.87 -6.74
C GLY A 205 -2.36 10.97 -6.79
N PRO A 206 -1.96 10.38 -7.95
CA PRO A 206 -0.72 9.61 -8.02
C PRO A 206 0.53 10.50 -7.81
N MET A 207 0.47 11.77 -8.21
CA MET A 207 1.52 12.75 -7.95
C MET A 207 1.56 13.15 -6.48
N GLN A 208 0.40 13.39 -5.86
CA GLN A 208 0.32 13.65 -4.41
C GLN A 208 0.92 12.48 -3.62
N LEU A 209 0.65 11.24 -4.02
CA LEU A 209 1.26 10.06 -3.41
C LEU A 209 2.79 10.03 -3.56
N LEU A 210 3.31 10.35 -4.75
CA LEU A 210 4.76 10.49 -4.97
C LEU A 210 5.36 11.60 -4.11
N ASP A 211 4.71 12.76 -4.00
CA ASP A 211 5.15 13.88 -3.17
C ASP A 211 5.20 13.51 -1.68
N LEU A 212 4.26 12.68 -1.20
CA LEU A 212 4.28 12.13 0.16
C LEU A 212 5.49 11.21 0.37
N PHE A 213 5.80 10.34 -0.59
CA PHE A 213 7.00 9.48 -0.52
C PHE A 213 8.29 10.31 -0.52
N CYS A 214 8.36 11.37 -1.34
CA CYS A 214 9.52 12.26 -1.38
C CYS A 214 9.67 13.05 -0.08
N SER A 215 8.57 13.62 0.41
CA SER A 215 8.57 14.51 1.57
C SER A 215 8.94 13.77 2.85
N ASP A 216 8.56 12.50 2.96
CA ASP A 216 8.80 11.66 4.12
C ASP A 216 9.68 10.44 3.83
N GLN A 217 10.57 10.58 2.84
CA GLN A 217 11.42 9.51 2.30
C GLN A 217 12.14 8.71 3.39
N LYS A 218 12.72 9.40 4.38
CA LYS A 218 13.47 8.74 5.46
C LYS A 218 12.60 7.81 6.29
N ASN A 219 11.38 8.23 6.65
CA ASN A 219 10.48 7.38 7.42
C ASN A 219 9.80 6.35 6.54
N PHE A 220 9.50 6.67 5.27
CA PHE A 220 9.03 5.70 4.29
C PHE A 220 10.00 4.53 4.13
N SER A 221 11.29 4.80 3.85
CA SER A 221 12.30 3.75 3.75
C SER A 221 12.49 2.98 5.06
N LYS A 222 12.41 3.65 6.21
CA LYS A 222 12.45 2.95 7.51
C LYS A 222 11.24 2.04 7.71
N ALA A 223 10.05 2.49 7.33
CA ALA A 223 8.84 1.68 7.40
C ALA A 223 9.00 0.46 6.50
N LEU A 224 9.33 0.65 5.21
CA LEU A 224 9.65 -0.42 4.24
C LEU A 224 10.60 -1.49 4.80
N ASN A 225 11.66 -1.07 5.50
CA ASN A 225 12.64 -1.99 6.07
C ASN A 225 12.19 -2.68 7.36
N LYS A 226 11.30 -2.08 8.15
CA LYS A 226 10.93 -2.58 9.48
C LYS A 226 9.58 -3.28 9.54
N THR A 227 8.74 -3.16 8.52
CA THR A 227 7.40 -3.72 8.50
C THR A 227 7.14 -4.54 7.25
N TYR A 228 6.17 -5.44 7.32
CA TYR A 228 5.75 -6.24 6.18
C TYR A 228 4.78 -5.47 5.28
N PHE A 229 5.07 -5.40 3.97
CA PHE A 229 4.22 -4.78 2.96
C PHE A 229 3.81 -5.77 1.87
N PRO A 230 2.53 -6.11 1.78
CA PRO A 230 2.01 -6.79 0.61
C PRO A 230 1.72 -5.80 -0.52
N GLY A 231 1.97 -6.20 -1.78
CA GLY A 231 1.34 -5.57 -2.94
C GLY A 231 1.88 -4.19 -3.35
N LEU A 232 3.13 -3.85 -3.04
CA LEU A 232 3.74 -2.58 -3.48
C LEU A 232 3.84 -2.46 -5.01
N SER A 233 3.83 -3.58 -5.73
CA SER A 233 3.94 -3.63 -7.19
C SER A 233 2.89 -2.77 -7.91
N VAL A 234 1.62 -2.81 -7.47
CA VAL A 234 0.56 -1.98 -8.08
C VAL A 234 0.69 -0.51 -7.73
N VAL A 235 1.18 -0.16 -6.53
CA VAL A 235 1.40 1.23 -6.12
C VAL A 235 2.47 1.86 -7.01
N PHE A 236 3.61 1.19 -7.16
CA PHE A 236 4.69 1.68 -8.02
C PHE A 236 4.29 1.67 -9.50
N CYS A 237 3.54 0.67 -9.94
CA CYS A 237 2.99 0.64 -11.29
C CYS A 237 2.08 1.87 -11.55
N LEU A 238 1.13 2.16 -10.66
CA LEU A 238 0.26 3.33 -10.78
C LEU A 238 1.05 4.63 -10.92
N CYS A 239 1.98 4.88 -10.00
CA CYS A 239 2.79 6.10 -10.01
C CYS A 239 3.64 6.20 -11.29
N TRP A 240 4.28 5.11 -11.69
CA TRP A 240 5.12 5.08 -12.89
C TRP A 240 4.33 5.35 -14.17
N ARG A 241 3.22 4.64 -14.34
CA ARG A 241 2.34 4.78 -15.51
C ARG A 241 1.80 6.20 -15.60
N TYR A 242 1.40 6.79 -14.47
CA TYR A 242 0.97 8.17 -14.42
C TYR A 242 2.05 9.13 -14.93
N VAL A 243 3.28 9.04 -14.41
CA VAL A 243 4.36 9.96 -14.81
C VAL A 243 4.72 9.79 -16.30
N LYS A 244 4.77 8.55 -16.81
CA LYS A 244 5.03 8.31 -18.24
C LYS A 244 3.95 8.91 -19.15
N LEU A 245 2.69 8.91 -18.72
CA LEU A 245 1.58 9.47 -19.49
C LEU A 245 1.51 11.01 -19.44
N CYS A 246 1.85 11.61 -18.31
CA CYS A 246 1.81 13.06 -18.14
C CYS A 246 3.05 13.77 -18.72
N ASP A 247 4.07 13.02 -19.17
CA ASP A 247 5.40 13.54 -19.58
C ASP A 247 6.01 14.52 -18.57
N ASP A 248 5.60 14.41 -17.29
CA ASP A 248 6.03 15.31 -16.23
C ASP A 248 7.32 14.80 -15.61
N ARG A 249 8.42 14.97 -16.36
CA ARG A 249 9.77 14.65 -15.91
C ARG A 249 10.20 15.46 -14.68
N ARG A 250 9.49 16.52 -14.28
CA ARG A 250 9.89 17.37 -13.14
C ARG A 250 9.74 16.65 -11.80
N ALA A 251 8.72 15.82 -11.61
CA ALA A 251 8.56 15.06 -10.38
C ALA A 251 9.52 13.87 -10.27
N LEU A 252 9.83 13.21 -11.39
CA LEU A 252 10.90 12.22 -11.46
C LEU A 252 12.26 12.85 -11.17
N ASN A 253 12.54 14.03 -11.75
CA ASN A 253 13.76 14.75 -11.45
C ASN A 253 13.80 15.24 -9.99
N CYS A 254 12.66 15.58 -9.36
CA CYS A 254 12.60 15.91 -7.94
C CYS A 254 12.92 14.69 -7.06
N LEU A 255 12.44 13.49 -7.43
CA LEU A 255 12.81 12.23 -6.81
C LEU A 255 14.33 11.98 -6.93
N VAL A 256 14.91 12.15 -8.12
CA VAL A 256 16.34 11.94 -8.38
C VAL A 256 17.22 13.01 -7.71
N GLU A 257 16.91 14.30 -7.87
CA GLU A 257 17.69 15.43 -7.35
C GLU A 257 17.66 15.52 -5.81
N LYS A 258 16.56 15.10 -5.16
CA LYS A 258 16.49 15.02 -3.69
C LYS A 258 17.04 13.72 -3.12
N CYS A 259 17.46 12.77 -3.96
CA CYS A 259 18.05 11.49 -3.56
C CYS A 259 19.56 11.38 -3.85
N PRO A 260 20.45 12.26 -3.33
CA PRO A 260 21.88 12.20 -3.63
C PRO A 260 22.63 11.03 -2.94
N ASN A 261 21.95 10.17 -2.17
CA ASN A 261 22.58 9.08 -1.42
C ASN A 261 21.94 7.74 -1.76
N GLN A 262 22.80 6.77 -2.10
CA GLN A 262 22.55 5.33 -2.32
C GLN A 262 21.48 4.77 -1.36
N SER A 263 20.23 4.79 -1.79
CA SER A 263 19.09 4.29 -1.06
C SER A 263 18.10 3.68 -2.04
N VAL A 264 17.22 2.81 -1.53
CA VAL A 264 16.09 2.20 -2.25
C VAL A 264 15.28 3.25 -3.04
N MET A 265 15.25 4.51 -2.60
CA MET A 265 14.54 5.58 -3.29
C MET A 265 15.31 6.18 -4.48
N SER A 266 16.64 6.16 -4.47
CA SER A 266 17.45 6.39 -5.68
C SER A 266 17.20 5.27 -6.67
N GLU A 267 17.21 4.01 -6.22
CA GLU A 267 16.90 2.87 -7.09
C GLU A 267 15.46 2.91 -7.62
N ILE A 268 14.47 3.34 -6.81
CA ILE A 268 13.10 3.59 -7.26
C ILE A 268 13.07 4.72 -8.29
N ALA A 269 13.75 5.84 -8.03
CA ALA A 269 13.77 6.99 -8.92
C ALA A 269 14.46 6.66 -10.25
N ASP A 270 15.64 6.04 -10.19
CA ASP A 270 16.42 5.55 -11.33
C ASP A 270 15.62 4.49 -12.11
N ALA A 271 14.96 3.53 -11.44
CA ALA A 271 14.11 2.54 -12.10
C ALA A 271 12.86 3.16 -12.75
N LEU A 272 12.24 4.16 -12.11
CA LEU A 272 11.12 4.93 -12.68
C LEU A 272 11.55 5.73 -13.93
N VAL A 273 12.79 6.26 -13.94
CA VAL A 273 13.36 7.04 -15.04
C VAL A 273 13.86 6.13 -16.18
N ASP A 274 14.71 5.14 -15.89
CA ASP A 274 15.54 4.38 -16.83
C ASP A 274 14.89 3.10 -17.38
N HIS A 275 13.57 2.94 -17.26
CA HIS A 275 12.82 1.80 -17.81
C HIS A 275 13.16 0.42 -17.17
N HIS A 276 14.03 0.36 -16.16
CA HIS A 276 14.33 -0.84 -15.36
C HIS A 276 13.29 -1.15 -14.27
N ILE A 277 12.16 -0.42 -14.26
CA ILE A 277 11.11 -0.64 -13.26
C ILE A 277 10.50 -2.03 -13.30
N PHE A 278 10.61 -2.74 -14.41
CA PHE A 278 10.16 -4.13 -14.50
C PHE A 278 10.94 -5.01 -13.53
N ASP A 279 12.28 -4.93 -13.56
CA ASP A 279 13.16 -5.64 -12.64
C ASP A 279 12.98 -5.15 -11.20
N PHE A 280 12.79 -3.84 -11.00
CA PHE A 280 12.54 -3.28 -9.68
C PHE A 280 11.18 -3.71 -9.10
N ILE A 281 10.08 -3.64 -9.85
CA ILE A 281 8.75 -4.11 -9.43
C ILE A 281 8.80 -5.60 -9.14
N VAL A 282 9.49 -6.40 -9.96
CA VAL A 282 9.70 -7.83 -9.72
C VAL A 282 10.53 -8.07 -8.44
N GLN A 283 11.63 -7.35 -8.24
CA GLN A 283 12.42 -7.45 -7.00
C GLN A 283 11.62 -6.99 -5.76
N THR A 284 10.83 -5.92 -5.87
CA THR A 284 10.02 -5.37 -4.78
C THR A 284 8.82 -6.27 -4.46
N ALA A 285 8.26 -6.95 -5.48
CA ALA A 285 7.18 -7.92 -5.36
C ALA A 285 7.60 -9.24 -4.69
N PHE A 286 8.83 -9.70 -4.93
CA PHE A 286 9.30 -11.03 -4.54
C PHE A 286 10.40 -11.05 -3.47
N LEU A 287 11.13 -9.94 -3.23
CA LEU A 287 12.29 -9.90 -2.31
C LEU A 287 12.11 -9.02 -1.05
N LEU A 288 10.98 -8.32 -0.90
CA LEU A 288 10.67 -7.57 0.32
C LEU A 288 9.93 -8.32 1.46
N PRO A 289 9.74 -9.65 1.45
CA PRO A 289 9.60 -10.38 2.71
C PRO A 289 10.98 -10.86 3.20
N ALA A 290 11.33 -10.46 4.42
CA ALA A 290 12.40 -11.00 5.26
C ALA A 290 13.86 -10.66 4.92
N ARG A 291 14.33 -9.48 5.37
CA ARG A 291 15.63 -9.43 6.07
C ARG A 291 15.39 -9.52 7.57
N SER A 292 15.11 -10.72 8.06
CA SER A 292 15.36 -11.03 9.47
C SER A 292 16.84 -11.41 9.62
N THR A 293 17.72 -10.41 9.65
CA THR A 293 19.06 -10.63 10.22
C THR A 293 18.93 -10.43 11.72
N ASP A 294 18.75 -11.53 12.45
CA ASP A 294 19.31 -11.75 13.78
C ASP A 294 19.06 -13.21 14.18
N VAL A 295 19.89 -14.10 13.64
CA VAL A 295 20.31 -15.29 14.36
C VAL A 295 21.82 -15.17 14.48
N SER A 296 22.28 -14.65 15.62
CA SER A 296 23.68 -14.82 16.01
C SER A 296 23.95 -16.32 16.18
N PRO A 297 25.09 -16.84 15.69
CA PRO A 297 25.57 -18.15 16.06
C PRO A 297 26.17 -18.04 17.46
N GLU A 298 25.48 -18.56 18.48
CA GLU A 298 26.19 -18.89 19.72
C GLU A 298 27.03 -20.14 19.46
N GLU A 299 28.33 -19.91 19.32
CA GLU A 299 29.38 -20.90 19.43
C GLU A 299 29.39 -21.54 20.82
N GLY A 300 29.38 -22.87 20.85
CA GLY A 300 30.32 -23.66 21.66
C GLY A 300 29.99 -23.87 23.14
N GLY A 301 29.59 -25.09 23.48
CA GLY A 301 29.59 -25.60 24.85
C GLY A 301 29.56 -27.12 24.92
N PHE A 302 30.62 -27.78 24.47
CA PHE A 302 30.95 -29.16 24.86
C PHE A 302 31.03 -29.25 26.39
N ILE A 303 30.27 -30.15 27.02
CA ILE A 303 30.75 -30.94 28.17
C ILE A 303 30.14 -32.34 28.08
N SER A 304 31.02 -33.32 27.88
CA SER A 304 30.83 -34.73 28.19
C SER A 304 30.95 -34.93 29.70
N VAL A 305 30.03 -35.65 30.33
CA VAL A 305 30.20 -36.84 31.22
C VAL A 305 28.82 -37.43 31.45
#